data_AF-A0A075JJK8-F1
#
_entry.id   AF-A0A075JJK8-F1
#
_cell.length_a   1.000
_cell.length_b   1.000
_cell.length_c   1.000
_cell.angle_alpha   90.00
_cell.angle_beta   90.00
_cell.angle_gamma   90.00
#
_symmetry.space_group_name_H-M   'P 1'
#
loop_
_entity.id
_entity.type
_entity.pdbx_description
1 polymer ?
#
loop_
_entity_poly.entity_id
_entity_poly.type
_entity_poly.pdbx_seq_one_letter_code
_entity_poly.pdbx_strand_id
1 'polypeptide(L)'
;MNRSIYVLFFAFLVLFLSGCNGGNAAPEEGDYDKTKKMVVDILQTEDGKKALQEMLSDEKMKQELVIQADVVKKSINETLVSEKGKEMWATLFKDPKFVEGYAKSMEKEQGKLLKKMMNDADYQKQMLELLKDPKMTEQLLTVLKSQEFRAHLEETIQQTLETPVFQAKIQEILLKAAEKQAQEKGGGGGENSQQGGGESGGESGGGGSEEQGSS
;
A
#
# COMPACT_ATOMS: atom_id res chain seq x y z
N MET A 1 -36.43 -87.98 -34.57
CA MET A 1 -35.08 -87.70 -35.13
C MET A 1 -34.27 -86.73 -34.26
N ASN A 2 -34.87 -85.66 -33.70
CA ASN A 2 -34.11 -84.55 -33.11
C ASN A 2 -33.46 -84.87 -31.75
N ARG A 3 -33.97 -85.84 -30.98
CA ARG A 3 -33.40 -86.23 -29.67
C ARG A 3 -32.08 -87.00 -29.78
N SER A 4 -31.91 -87.87 -30.79
CA SER A 4 -30.64 -88.59 -31.01
C SER A 4 -29.52 -87.67 -31.48
N ILE A 5 -29.85 -86.57 -32.18
CA ILE A 5 -28.88 -85.57 -32.63
C ILE A 5 -28.26 -84.80 -31.45
N TYR A 6 -29.06 -84.44 -30.43
CA TYR A 6 -28.53 -83.78 -29.24
C TYR A 6 -27.65 -84.70 -28.39
N VAL A 7 -27.98 -85.99 -28.32
CA VAL A 7 -27.14 -86.99 -27.61
C VAL A 7 -25.81 -87.22 -28.33
N LEU A 8 -25.82 -87.25 -29.67
CA LEU A 8 -24.60 -87.41 -30.47
C LEU A 8 -23.70 -86.16 -30.38
N PHE A 9 -24.30 -84.96 -30.35
CA PHE A 9 -23.58 -83.70 -30.21
C PHE A 9 -22.97 -83.51 -28.81
N PHE A 10 -23.68 -83.94 -27.77
CA PHE A 10 -23.18 -83.92 -26.39
C PHE A 10 -22.04 -84.95 -26.19
N ALA A 11 -22.14 -86.12 -26.80
CA ALA A 11 -21.07 -87.12 -26.78
C ALA A 11 -19.79 -86.64 -27.51
N PHE A 12 -19.95 -85.86 -28.59
CA PHE A 12 -18.82 -85.28 -29.33
C PHE A 12 -18.13 -84.15 -28.54
N LEU A 13 -18.88 -83.37 -27.75
CA LEU A 13 -18.34 -82.31 -26.88
C LEU A 13 -17.46 -82.86 -25.74
N VAL A 14 -17.81 -84.03 -25.19
CA VAL A 14 -17.06 -84.70 -24.11
C VAL A 14 -15.74 -85.30 -24.63
N LEU A 15 -15.70 -85.69 -25.91
CA LEU A 15 -14.49 -86.19 -26.58
C LEU A 15 -13.43 -85.09 -26.82
N PHE A 16 -13.84 -83.83 -27.03
CA PHE A 16 -12.90 -82.70 -27.17
C PHE A 16 -12.30 -82.22 -25.85
N LEU A 17 -12.96 -82.45 -24.71
CA LEU A 17 -12.43 -82.09 -23.39
C LEU A 17 -11.41 -83.10 -22.83
N SER A 18 -11.29 -84.28 -23.42
CA SER A 18 -10.34 -85.33 -22.99
C SER A 18 -8.99 -85.24 -23.72
N GLY A 19 -8.77 -84.19 -24.52
CA GLY A 19 -7.56 -83.93 -25.29
C GLY A 19 -6.66 -82.85 -24.69
N CYS A 20 -6.35 -82.93 -23.39
CA CYS A 20 -5.21 -82.23 -22.80
C CYS A 20 -4.57 -83.12 -21.74
N ASN A 21 -3.98 -84.23 -22.19
CA ASN A 21 -2.96 -84.94 -21.43
C ASN A 21 -1.62 -84.24 -21.71
N GLY A 22 -1.31 -83.26 -20.87
CA GLY A 22 -0.08 -82.47 -20.96
C GLY A 22 0.19 -81.77 -19.64
N GLY A 23 0.86 -82.47 -18.73
CA GLY A 23 1.61 -81.84 -17.65
C GLY A 23 0.79 -81.49 -16.41
N ASN A 24 1.02 -82.29 -15.37
CA ASN A 24 0.82 -81.96 -13.97
C ASN A 24 1.20 -80.49 -13.67
N ALA A 25 0.24 -79.65 -13.29
CA ALA A 25 0.52 -78.37 -12.66
C ALA A 25 -0.56 -78.09 -11.61
N ALA A 26 -0.22 -78.42 -10.37
CA ALA A 26 -0.80 -77.76 -9.20
C ALA A 26 -0.69 -76.23 -9.38
N PRO A 27 -1.56 -75.42 -8.76
CA PRO A 27 -1.37 -73.97 -8.75
C PRO A 27 -0.08 -73.70 -7.97
N GLU A 28 1.04 -73.44 -8.66
CA GLU A 28 2.32 -73.09 -8.03
C GLU A 28 2.19 -71.71 -7.37
N GLU A 29 2.00 -71.69 -6.04
CA GLU A 29 2.40 -70.54 -5.20
C GLU A 29 3.89 -70.19 -5.42
N GLY A 30 4.70 -71.12 -5.94
CA GLY A 30 6.09 -70.92 -6.32
C GLY A 30 6.34 -70.11 -7.60
N ASP A 31 5.39 -70.02 -8.53
CA ASP A 31 5.58 -69.30 -9.81
C ASP A 31 5.35 -67.79 -9.64
N TYR A 32 4.48 -67.40 -8.70
CA TYR A 32 4.29 -66.01 -8.33
C TYR A 32 5.54 -65.45 -7.62
N ASP A 33 6.15 -66.21 -6.72
CA ASP A 33 7.39 -65.82 -6.05
C ASP A 33 8.60 -65.79 -7.00
N LYS A 34 8.67 -66.72 -7.95
CA LYS A 34 9.70 -66.70 -9.03
C LYS A 34 9.50 -65.50 -9.95
N THR A 35 8.27 -65.23 -10.37
CA THR A 35 7.96 -64.08 -11.24
C THR A 35 8.20 -62.75 -10.51
N LYS A 36 7.85 -62.66 -9.22
CA LYS A 36 8.16 -61.51 -8.38
C LYS A 36 9.66 -61.28 -8.25
N LYS A 37 10.45 -62.34 -7.99
CA LYS A 37 11.91 -62.25 -7.98
C LYS A 37 12.46 -61.80 -9.34
N MET A 38 11.96 -62.39 -10.42
CA MET A 38 12.36 -62.01 -11.78
C MET A 38 12.06 -60.53 -12.07
N VAL A 39 10.89 -60.02 -11.68
CA VAL A 39 10.54 -58.59 -11.87
C VAL A 39 11.42 -57.67 -11.00
N VAL A 40 11.69 -58.05 -9.75
CA VAL A 40 12.60 -57.29 -8.87
C VAL A 40 14.02 -57.28 -9.43
N ASP A 41 14.51 -58.41 -9.92
CA ASP A 41 15.84 -58.52 -10.52
C ASP A 41 15.92 -57.68 -11.80
N ILE A 42 14.90 -57.70 -12.66
CA ILE A 42 14.81 -56.84 -13.86
C ILE A 42 14.86 -55.37 -13.47
N LEU A 43 14.12 -54.93 -12.45
CA LEU A 43 14.16 -53.53 -11.98
C LEU A 43 15.52 -53.15 -11.38
N GLN A 44 16.24 -54.09 -10.79
CA GLN A 44 17.58 -53.87 -10.23
C GLN A 44 18.71 -53.96 -11.26
N THR A 45 18.46 -54.55 -12.44
CA THR A 45 19.43 -54.56 -13.53
C THR A 45 19.71 -53.16 -14.07
N GLU A 46 20.88 -53.00 -14.70
CA GLU A 46 21.29 -51.73 -15.31
C GLU A 46 20.32 -51.27 -16.41
N ASP A 47 19.70 -52.20 -17.14
CA ASP A 47 18.71 -51.87 -18.15
C ASP A 47 17.38 -51.43 -17.53
N GLY A 48 16.96 -52.04 -16.41
CA GLY A 48 15.80 -51.60 -15.63
C GLY A 48 15.99 -50.20 -15.03
N LYS A 49 17.18 -49.91 -14.48
CA LYS A 49 17.53 -48.57 -13.99
C LYS A 49 17.57 -47.54 -15.12
N LYS A 50 18.13 -47.88 -16.28
CA LYS A 50 18.15 -47.00 -17.46
C LYS A 50 16.74 -46.71 -17.97
N ALA A 51 15.88 -47.72 -18.09
CA ALA A 51 14.50 -47.55 -18.52
C ALA A 51 13.70 -46.66 -17.54
N LEU A 52 13.89 -46.85 -16.22
CA LEU A 52 13.31 -45.97 -15.20
C LEU A 52 13.88 -44.55 -15.29
N GLN A 53 15.18 -44.41 -15.53
CA GLN A 53 15.82 -43.11 -15.69
C GLN A 53 15.34 -42.38 -16.95
N GLU A 54 15.12 -43.07 -18.06
CA GLU A 54 14.54 -42.51 -19.29
C GLU A 54 13.09 -42.09 -19.07
N MET A 55 12.29 -42.91 -18.38
CA MET A 55 10.92 -42.58 -18.03
C MET A 55 10.81 -41.40 -17.06
N LEU A 56 11.68 -41.33 -16.04
CA LEU A 56 11.81 -40.19 -15.13
C LEU A 56 12.46 -38.98 -15.81
N SER A 57 13.10 -39.16 -16.97
CA SER A 57 13.65 -38.05 -17.76
C SER A 57 12.58 -37.38 -18.61
N ASP A 58 11.43 -38.04 -18.82
CA ASP A 58 10.27 -37.46 -19.49
C ASP A 58 9.67 -36.30 -18.67
N GLU A 59 9.49 -35.15 -19.32
CA GLU A 59 9.03 -33.92 -18.67
C GLU A 59 7.64 -34.05 -18.04
N LYS A 60 6.73 -34.84 -18.62
CA LYS A 60 5.39 -35.05 -18.04
C LYS A 60 5.47 -35.90 -16.78
N MET A 61 6.31 -36.93 -16.79
CA MET A 61 6.54 -37.78 -15.61
C MET A 61 7.23 -37.01 -14.47
N LYS A 62 8.20 -36.15 -14.77
CA LYS A 62 8.85 -35.28 -13.77
C LYS A 62 7.86 -34.32 -13.11
N GLN A 63 7.04 -33.64 -13.90
CA GLN A 63 6.08 -32.67 -13.38
C GLN A 63 5.08 -33.34 -12.45
N GLU A 64 4.53 -34.50 -12.84
CA GLU A 64 3.57 -35.24 -12.02
C GLU A 64 4.21 -35.73 -10.70
N LEU A 65 5.43 -36.27 -10.76
CA LEU A 65 6.12 -36.81 -9.58
C LEU A 65 6.59 -35.71 -8.61
N VAL A 66 7.09 -34.58 -9.12
CA VAL A 66 7.64 -33.49 -8.30
C VAL A 66 6.54 -32.61 -7.70
N ILE A 67 5.44 -32.37 -8.42
CA ILE A 67 4.36 -31.50 -7.95
C ILE A 67 3.40 -32.23 -7.00
N GLN A 68 3.18 -33.54 -7.19
CA GLN A 68 2.26 -34.33 -6.34
C GLN A 68 2.92 -34.95 -5.11
N ALA A 69 4.24 -34.82 -4.96
CA ALA A 69 4.89 -35.26 -3.74
C ALA A 69 4.51 -34.32 -2.59
N ASP A 70 3.63 -34.78 -1.69
CA ASP A 70 3.31 -34.11 -0.43
C ASP A 70 4.57 -33.70 0.35
N VAL A 71 5.65 -34.48 0.18
CA VAL A 71 6.99 -34.18 0.70
C VAL A 71 7.54 -32.88 0.16
N VAL A 72 7.43 -32.60 -1.15
CA VAL A 72 7.92 -31.35 -1.77
C VAL A 72 7.13 -30.15 -1.24
N LYS A 73 5.79 -30.25 -1.20
CA LYS A 73 4.93 -29.20 -0.65
C LYS A 73 5.23 -28.92 0.82
N LYS A 74 5.40 -29.98 1.61
CA LYS A 74 5.75 -29.88 3.03
C LYS A 74 7.12 -29.25 3.23
N SER A 75 8.14 -29.69 2.49
CA SER A 75 9.49 -29.14 2.57
C SER A 75 9.54 -27.66 2.15
N ILE A 76 8.79 -27.25 1.12
CA ILE A 76 8.69 -25.85 0.74
C ILE A 76 8.06 -25.03 1.86
N ASN A 77 6.93 -25.47 2.42
CA ASN A 77 6.26 -24.75 3.51
C ASN A 77 7.13 -24.66 4.76
N GLU A 78 7.75 -25.77 5.17
CA GLU A 78 8.66 -25.81 6.31
C GLU A 78 9.86 -24.89 6.09
N THR A 79 10.44 -24.90 4.90
CA THR A 79 11.59 -24.03 4.58
C THR A 79 11.19 -22.55 4.54
N LEU A 80 10.08 -22.20 3.92
CA LEU A 80 9.62 -20.81 3.80
C LEU A 80 9.20 -20.20 5.14
N VAL A 81 8.64 -21.00 6.05
CA VAL A 81 8.19 -20.53 7.38
C VAL A 81 9.31 -20.64 8.43
N SER A 82 10.38 -21.41 8.17
CA SER A 82 11.53 -21.52 9.06
C SER A 82 12.31 -20.21 9.21
N GLU A 83 13.18 -20.15 10.22
CA GLU A 83 14.15 -19.07 10.39
C GLU A 83 15.04 -18.87 9.15
N LYS A 84 15.42 -19.94 8.46
CA LYS A 84 16.16 -19.87 7.19
C LYS A 84 15.35 -19.20 6.08
N GLY A 85 14.03 -19.40 6.07
CA GLY A 85 13.09 -18.69 5.20
C GLY A 85 13.08 -17.19 5.50
N LYS A 86 13.01 -16.80 6.78
CA LYS A 86 13.09 -15.39 7.19
C LYS A 86 14.42 -14.74 6.79
N GLU A 87 15.54 -15.43 6.97
CA GLU A 87 16.87 -14.96 6.52
C GLU A 87 16.95 -14.79 5.00
N MET A 88 16.35 -15.72 4.24
CA MET A 88 16.24 -15.63 2.79
C MET A 88 15.43 -14.39 2.38
N TRP A 89 14.25 -14.17 2.97
CA TRP A 89 13.46 -12.96 2.73
C TRP A 89 14.22 -11.69 3.11
N ALA A 90 14.86 -11.65 4.28
CA ALA A 90 15.66 -10.51 4.71
C ALA A 90 16.84 -10.22 3.76
N THR A 91 17.39 -11.25 3.12
CA THR A 91 18.43 -11.11 2.10
C THR A 91 17.86 -10.59 0.78
N LEU A 92 16.73 -11.13 0.33
CA LEU A 92 16.05 -10.67 -0.88
C LEU A 92 15.59 -9.22 -0.78
N PHE A 93 15.07 -8.79 0.38
CA PHE A 93 14.68 -7.40 0.62
C PHE A 93 15.87 -6.42 0.70
N LYS A 94 17.12 -6.90 0.69
CA LYS A 94 18.31 -6.05 0.51
C LYS A 94 18.69 -5.86 -0.96
N ASP A 95 18.17 -6.67 -1.88
CA ASP A 95 18.41 -6.52 -3.31
C ASP A 95 17.44 -5.49 -3.91
N PRO A 96 17.93 -4.34 -4.42
CA PRO A 96 17.09 -3.31 -5.02
C PRO A 96 16.23 -3.81 -6.19
N LYS A 97 16.72 -4.75 -7.00
CA LYS A 97 15.94 -5.27 -8.14
C LYS A 97 14.75 -6.10 -7.67
N PHE A 98 14.97 -6.91 -6.64
CA PHE A 98 13.90 -7.68 -6.01
C PHE A 98 12.86 -6.75 -5.36
N VAL A 99 13.33 -5.76 -4.58
CA VAL A 99 12.46 -4.77 -3.93
C VAL A 99 11.65 -3.98 -4.96
N GLU A 100 12.26 -3.57 -6.08
CA GLU A 100 11.55 -2.87 -7.16
C GLU A 100 10.45 -3.75 -7.78
N GLY A 101 10.77 -5.00 -8.11
CA GLY A 101 9.79 -5.95 -8.64
C GLY A 101 8.65 -6.23 -7.66
N TYR A 102 8.97 -6.39 -6.38
CA TYR A 102 8.00 -6.59 -5.30
C TYR A 102 7.12 -5.35 -5.08
N ALA A 103 7.71 -4.16 -5.04
CA ALA A 103 6.97 -2.91 -4.87
C ALA A 103 6.01 -2.68 -6.04
N LYS A 104 6.46 -2.90 -7.28
CA LYS A 104 5.64 -2.78 -8.49
C LYS A 104 4.48 -3.77 -8.51
N SER A 105 4.69 -5.01 -8.08
CA SER A 105 3.60 -6.00 -8.02
C SER A 105 2.56 -5.64 -6.96
N MET A 106 2.99 -5.01 -5.86
CA MET A 106 2.13 -4.62 -4.74
C MET A 106 1.50 -3.23 -4.88
N GLU A 107 1.97 -2.38 -5.78
CA GLU A 107 1.58 -0.96 -5.91
C GLU A 107 0.06 -0.76 -5.92
N LYS A 108 -0.66 -1.55 -6.71
CA LYS A 108 -2.11 -1.45 -6.85
C LYS A 108 -2.85 -1.78 -5.56
N GLU A 109 -2.48 -2.87 -4.90
CA GLU A 109 -3.15 -3.31 -3.66
C GLU A 109 -2.73 -2.44 -2.48
N GLN A 110 -1.47 -2.01 -2.43
CA GLN A 110 -0.98 -1.03 -1.45
C GLN A 110 -1.71 0.32 -1.59
N GLY A 111 -1.91 0.80 -2.82
CA GLY A 111 -2.67 2.02 -3.07
C GLY A 111 -4.14 1.91 -2.65
N LYS A 112 -4.78 0.75 -2.89
CA LYS A 112 -6.14 0.49 -2.39
C LYS A 112 -6.18 0.44 -0.86
N LEU A 113 -5.21 -0.21 -0.22
CA LEU A 113 -5.10 -0.28 1.22
C LEU A 113 -4.95 1.12 1.82
N LEU A 114 -4.04 1.93 1.29
CA LEU A 114 -3.82 3.30 1.76
C LEU A 114 -5.09 4.15 1.62
N LYS A 115 -5.80 4.05 0.49
CA LYS A 115 -7.09 4.73 0.29
C LYS A 115 -8.16 4.28 1.29
N LYS A 116 -8.20 3.00 1.64
CA LYS A 116 -9.12 2.50 2.67
C LYS A 116 -8.73 3.03 4.05
N MET A 117 -7.45 3.02 4.38
CA MET A 117 -6.93 3.52 5.66
C MET A 117 -7.19 5.02 5.83
N MET A 118 -7.13 5.84 4.76
CA MET A 118 -7.49 7.27 4.87
C MET A 118 -8.94 7.51 5.34
N ASN A 119 -9.84 6.53 5.17
CA ASN A 119 -11.22 6.60 5.65
C ASN A 119 -11.41 5.94 7.02
N ASP A 120 -10.36 5.33 7.57
CA ASP A 120 -10.37 4.69 8.87
C ASP A 120 -10.11 5.74 9.98
N ALA A 121 -10.88 5.65 11.07
CA ALA A 121 -10.84 6.65 12.13
C ALA A 121 -9.51 6.67 12.90
N ASP A 122 -8.90 5.50 13.12
CA ASP A 122 -7.63 5.41 13.86
C ASP A 122 -6.47 5.92 13.01
N TYR A 123 -6.47 5.61 11.72
CA TYR A 123 -5.48 6.15 10.78
C TYR A 123 -5.62 7.67 10.63
N GLN A 124 -6.85 8.20 10.55
CA GLN A 124 -7.09 9.64 10.53
C GLN A 124 -6.59 10.32 11.80
N LYS A 125 -6.79 9.71 12.97
CA LYS A 125 -6.29 10.24 14.24
C LYS A 125 -4.76 10.35 14.25
N GLN A 126 -4.07 9.29 13.80
CA GLN A 126 -2.61 9.31 13.67
C GLN A 126 -2.14 10.36 12.66
N MET A 127 -2.86 10.53 11.55
CA MET A 127 -2.56 11.58 10.56
C MET A 127 -2.74 12.98 11.15
N LEU A 128 -3.79 13.22 11.93
CA LEU A 128 -4.01 14.50 12.62
C LEU A 128 -2.91 14.79 13.66
N GLU A 129 -2.38 13.76 14.31
CA GLU A 129 -1.24 13.90 15.21
C GLU A 129 0.03 14.28 14.45
N LEU A 130 0.29 13.64 13.29
CA LEU A 130 1.39 14.00 12.41
C LEU A 130 1.29 15.46 11.90
N LEU A 131 0.08 15.93 11.57
CA LEU A 131 -0.14 17.31 11.13
C LEU A 131 0.13 18.35 12.22
N LYS A 132 0.14 17.95 13.50
CA LYS A 132 0.49 18.83 14.63
C LYS A 132 1.99 18.93 14.87
N ASP A 133 2.81 18.24 14.07
CA ASP A 133 4.27 18.37 14.18
C ASP A 133 4.70 19.84 14.02
N PRO A 134 5.69 20.32 14.82
CA PRO A 134 6.15 21.70 14.74
C PRO A 134 6.57 22.13 13.33
N LYS A 135 7.17 21.26 12.52
CA LYS A 135 7.56 21.58 11.14
C LYS A 135 6.35 21.82 10.25
N MET A 136 5.27 21.05 10.44
CA MET A 136 4.00 21.26 9.74
C MET A 136 3.36 22.60 10.16
N THR A 137 3.48 22.94 11.45
CA THR A 137 3.02 24.23 11.97
C THR A 137 3.80 25.40 11.39
N GLU A 138 5.13 25.28 11.26
CA GLU A 138 5.98 26.30 10.62
C GLU A 138 5.61 26.51 9.14
N GLN A 139 5.35 25.43 8.40
CA GLN A 139 4.87 25.52 7.03
C GLN A 139 3.51 26.20 6.95
N LEU A 140 2.57 25.85 7.84
CA LEU A 140 1.27 26.50 7.92
C LEU A 140 1.41 28.00 8.24
N LEU A 141 2.29 28.37 9.18
CA LEU A 141 2.57 29.78 9.48
C LEU A 141 3.19 30.53 8.30
N THR A 142 4.00 29.85 7.50
CA THR A 142 4.56 30.43 6.27
C THR A 142 3.46 30.73 5.26
N VAL A 143 2.51 29.79 5.07
CA VAL A 143 1.33 29.98 4.22
C VAL A 143 0.45 31.11 4.75
N LEU A 144 0.19 31.18 6.06
CA LEU A 144 -0.61 32.27 6.65
C LEU A 144 0.06 33.65 6.51
N LYS A 145 1.39 33.70 6.39
CA LYS A 145 2.15 34.95 6.17
C LYS A 145 2.36 35.27 4.70
N SER A 146 1.98 34.37 3.79
CA SER A 146 2.12 34.53 2.34
C SER A 146 1.33 35.74 1.82
N GLN A 147 1.72 36.26 0.66
CA GLN A 147 1.05 37.41 0.06
C GLN A 147 -0.38 37.06 -0.36
N GLU A 148 -0.59 35.82 -0.82
CA GLU A 148 -1.90 35.29 -1.21
C GLU A 148 -2.86 35.29 -0.01
N PHE A 149 -2.40 34.80 1.15
CA PHE A 149 -3.24 34.80 2.36
C PHE A 149 -3.45 36.22 2.91
N ARG A 150 -2.45 37.10 2.81
CA ARG A 150 -2.60 38.52 3.20
C ARG A 150 -3.65 39.24 2.37
N ALA A 151 -3.72 39.00 1.06
CA ALA A 151 -4.74 39.60 0.21
C ALA A 151 -6.16 39.18 0.63
N HIS A 152 -6.37 37.87 0.86
CA HIS A 152 -7.64 37.36 1.38
C HIS A 152 -7.96 37.93 2.78
N LEU A 153 -6.94 38.06 3.64
CA LEU A 153 -7.10 38.63 4.97
C LEU A 153 -7.49 40.11 4.89
N GLU A 154 -6.86 40.88 4.00
CA GLU A 154 -7.18 42.29 3.78
C GLU A 154 -8.62 42.46 3.29
N GLU A 155 -9.04 41.67 2.30
CA GLU A 155 -10.43 41.66 1.82
C GLU A 155 -11.42 41.32 2.95
N THR A 156 -11.11 40.30 3.75
CA THR A 156 -11.94 39.91 4.90
C THR A 156 -12.02 41.02 5.95
N ILE A 157 -10.92 41.73 6.20
CA ILE A 157 -10.88 42.88 7.12
C ILE A 157 -11.74 44.01 6.55
N GLN A 158 -11.59 44.36 5.27
CA GLN A 158 -12.40 45.39 4.62
C GLN A 158 -13.89 45.07 4.74
N GLN A 159 -14.29 43.84 4.38
CA GLN A 159 -15.68 43.36 4.53
C GLN A 159 -16.16 43.44 5.98
N THR A 160 -15.31 43.09 6.95
CA THR A 160 -15.64 43.17 8.39
C THR A 160 -15.85 44.61 8.83
N LEU A 161 -14.99 45.54 8.39
CA LEU A 161 -15.12 46.98 8.68
C LEU A 161 -16.38 47.59 8.06
N GLU A 162 -16.82 47.06 6.93
CA GLU A 162 -18.06 47.47 6.25
C GLU A 162 -19.32 46.93 6.93
N THR A 163 -19.21 46.00 7.88
CA THR A 163 -20.39 45.50 8.58
C THR A 163 -21.04 46.60 9.44
N PRO A 164 -22.38 46.74 9.42
CA PRO A 164 -23.08 47.79 10.17
C PRO A 164 -22.76 47.78 11.67
N VAL A 165 -22.54 46.60 12.24
CA VAL A 165 -22.17 46.42 13.64
C VAL A 165 -20.79 47.01 13.93
N PHE A 166 -19.82 46.82 13.04
CA PHE A 166 -18.48 47.35 13.21
C PHE A 166 -18.44 48.86 12.94
N GLN A 167 -19.13 49.34 11.91
CA GLN A 167 -19.28 50.78 11.63
C GLN A 167 -19.91 51.52 12.81
N ALA A 168 -20.97 50.97 13.42
CA ALA A 168 -21.58 51.56 14.61
C ALA A 168 -20.61 51.62 15.80
N LYS A 169 -19.81 50.57 16.03
CA LYS A 169 -18.76 50.59 17.07
C LYS A 169 -17.68 51.63 16.79
N ILE A 170 -17.23 51.76 15.54
CA ILE A 170 -16.27 52.81 15.16
C ILE A 170 -16.86 54.19 15.45
N GLN A 171 -18.10 54.45 15.05
CA GLN A 171 -18.79 55.72 15.31
C GLN A 171 -18.90 56.01 16.80
N GLU A 172 -19.26 55.02 17.62
CA GLU A 172 -19.33 55.17 19.08
C GLU A 172 -17.95 55.50 19.70
N ILE A 173 -16.89 54.85 19.22
CA ILE A 173 -15.51 55.12 19.66
C ILE A 173 -15.10 56.54 19.28
N LEU A 174 -15.40 56.98 18.05
CA LEU A 174 -15.08 58.33 17.58
C LEU A 174 -15.84 59.40 18.37
N LEU A 175 -17.12 59.18 18.67
CA LEU A 175 -17.92 60.09 19.50
C LEU A 175 -17.33 60.19 20.92
N LYS A 176 -17.01 59.06 21.56
CA LYS A 176 -16.36 59.03 22.88
C LYS A 176 -14.99 59.73 22.89
N ALA A 177 -14.21 59.58 21.81
CA ALA A 177 -12.92 60.27 21.67
C ALA A 177 -13.11 61.79 21.53
N ALA A 178 -14.09 62.23 20.74
CA ALA A 178 -14.42 63.64 20.58
C ALA A 178 -14.93 64.26 21.89
N GLU A 179 -15.78 63.54 22.65
CA GLU A 179 -16.25 63.97 23.97
C GLU A 179 -15.10 64.13 24.97
N LYS A 180 -14.16 63.18 25.01
CA LYS A 180 -12.95 63.28 25.84
C LYS A 180 -12.06 64.45 25.44
N GLN A 181 -11.85 64.64 24.15
CA GLN A 181 -11.03 65.75 23.65
C GLN A 181 -11.69 67.12 23.87
N ALA A 182 -13.03 67.18 23.83
CA ALA A 182 -13.80 68.36 24.20
C ALA A 182 -13.78 68.62 25.72
N GLN A 183 -13.77 67.58 26.56
CA GLN A 183 -13.56 67.71 28.00
C GLN A 183 -12.13 68.16 28.34
N GLU A 184 -11.11 67.68 27.62
CA GLU A 184 -9.73 68.12 27.80
C GLU A 184 -9.49 69.55 27.27
N LYS A 185 -10.13 69.96 26.18
CA LYS A 185 -10.06 71.35 25.66
C LYS A 185 -11.01 72.32 26.37
N GLY A 186 -12.02 71.83 27.08
CA GLY A 186 -12.99 72.63 27.84
C GLY A 186 -12.57 72.96 29.28
N GLY A 187 -11.40 72.48 29.72
CA GLY A 187 -10.90 72.65 31.09
C GLY A 187 -9.87 73.78 31.32
N GLY A 188 -9.53 74.58 30.31
CA GLY A 188 -8.50 75.62 30.42
C GLY A 188 -8.80 76.85 29.59
N GLY A 189 -9.68 77.72 30.09
CA GLY A 189 -10.03 78.95 29.40
C GLY A 189 -10.87 79.89 30.25
N GLY A 190 -10.30 80.38 31.35
CA GLY A 190 -10.89 81.43 32.18
C GLY A 190 -9.82 82.37 32.71
N GLU A 191 -9.85 83.60 32.17
CA GLU A 191 -9.28 84.84 32.72
C GLU A 191 -7.75 85.05 32.76
N ASN A 192 -7.22 85.87 31.84
CA ASN A 192 -6.66 87.18 32.21
C ASN A 192 -6.35 88.07 30.99
N SER A 193 -7.02 89.23 30.93
CA SER A 193 -6.52 90.58 30.64
C SER A 193 -5.41 90.82 29.58
N GLN A 194 -5.82 91.61 28.57
CA GLN A 194 -5.33 92.98 28.34
C GLN A 194 -4.01 93.22 27.56
N GLN A 195 -4.20 93.84 26.37
CA GLN A 195 -3.50 95.03 25.84
C GLN A 195 -2.09 94.92 25.22
N GLY A 196 -1.97 95.60 24.07
CA GLY A 196 -0.73 95.92 23.34
C GLY A 196 -0.52 94.97 22.16
N GLY A 197 -0.54 95.37 20.89
CA GLY A 197 -0.02 96.61 20.28
C GLY A 197 1.38 96.33 19.71
N GLY A 198 1.54 96.40 18.39
CA GLY A 198 2.86 96.50 17.74
C GLY A 198 3.20 95.44 16.68
N GLU A 199 2.92 95.79 15.43
CA GLU A 199 3.86 95.97 14.31
C GLU A 199 4.98 94.95 14.00
N SER A 200 5.15 94.75 12.67
CA SER A 200 6.36 94.31 11.95
C SER A 200 6.73 92.83 12.10
N GLY A 201 6.97 92.04 11.06
CA GLY A 201 7.51 92.31 9.74
C GLY A 201 8.55 91.22 9.44
N GLY A 202 8.76 90.89 8.17
CA GLY A 202 9.97 90.15 7.73
C GLY A 202 9.79 88.67 7.37
N GLU A 203 9.41 88.43 6.12
CA GLU A 203 10.26 87.79 5.10
C GLU A 203 11.49 86.97 5.54
N SER A 204 11.58 85.71 5.12
CA SER A 204 12.63 85.11 4.26
C SER A 204 12.42 83.59 4.24
N GLY A 205 12.35 82.93 3.08
CA GLY A 205 13.54 82.46 2.34
C GLY A 205 13.97 81.10 2.92
N GLY A 206 14.14 79.99 2.21
CA GLY A 206 14.41 79.71 0.80
C GLY A 206 15.31 78.46 0.75
N GLY A 207 15.30 77.72 -0.37
CA GLY A 207 16.27 76.66 -0.71
C GLY A 207 15.96 75.30 -0.09
N GLY A 208 15.76 74.22 -0.87
CA GLY A 208 16.81 73.49 -1.63
C GLY A 208 17.25 72.31 -0.74
N SER A 209 17.39 71.05 -1.14
CA SER A 209 17.80 70.36 -2.38
C SER A 209 17.54 68.85 -2.12
N GLU A 210 17.02 68.09 -3.09
CA GLU A 210 17.78 67.07 -3.86
C GLU A 210 18.78 66.18 -3.08
N GLU A 211 18.49 64.87 -3.02
CA GLU A 211 19.40 63.74 -3.28
C GLU A 211 18.54 62.44 -3.17
N GLN A 212 18.22 61.69 -4.24
CA GLN A 212 19.04 60.75 -5.03
C GLN A 212 19.82 59.70 -4.23
N GLY A 213 19.67 58.42 -4.64
CA GLY A 213 20.53 57.30 -4.26
C GLY A 213 19.74 56.16 -3.58
N SER A 214 19.14 55.23 -4.32
CA SER A 214 19.77 54.07 -4.96
C SER A 214 20.37 53.07 -3.95
N SER A 215 19.58 52.06 -3.62
CA SER A 215 20.01 50.67 -3.39
C SER A 215 18.81 49.75 -3.68
#